data_AF-A0A6A6R781-F1
#
_entry.id   AF-A0A6A6R781-F1
#
_cell.length_a   1.000
_cell.length_b   1.000
_cell.length_c   1.000
_cell.angle_alpha   90.00
_cell.angle_beta   90.00
_cell.angle_gamma   90.00
#
_symmetry.space_group_name_H-M   'P 1'
#
loop_
_entity.id
_entity.type
_entity.pdbx_description
1 polymer ?
#
loop_
_entity_poly.entity_id
_entity_poly.type
_entity_poly.pdbx_seq_one_letter_code
_entity_poly.pdbx_strand_id
1 'polypeptide(L)'
;MPDHASKFNEVPLAGNLVSVMLSMTTIAVLAVCLTRRLQTIQSWRALPLTSWLLIAIYIDSSLFVFVTAVISQGVNINGSGKLCGGAILLCLICYLTTKLMIYLFLVEKAYIIRGSRQSRLKNKLYLFNFFGLIIPYLVVVIMNFVYRFSYINTKGVCIIGMKRISMIPLITLDVVLNVYLTMLFLLPLRQLYSYQHNVNPALRKTAMRTFIGSCSTLASSVVNLTILMMLKGEPGWVCLMCCNADILFSVLVLHWVTAVDRVRSPNNSSARPAGSKSRVSKAGNGTNIWNSKNSGKGTAVVTTSCVGGNTNNPTRELELDKIRVQTEQTQEVEVDARSAVTFDSAQAHQDFPGRSNSTERMASLLIYRINQTSPSLRFPVLFSTLPTIPSPSPFTMSHLQYSKYEGYGERAKNEIHYSQAVRYGNIIEISGQGGWDRLTEAIPSSEGPQVDQAFANVEHTLQKAGGKGWSQVYKIRCYVVKMDTLESGHIVRNLRKYCPDHQPICTVVGVESLALKEMRIEIEVAAHLGE
;
A
#
# COMPACT_ATOMS: atom_id res chain seq x y z
N MET A 1 38.77 22.64 59.83
CA MET A 1 37.69 22.60 58.83
C MET A 1 38.30 22.30 57.48
N PRO A 2 37.94 21.16 56.87
CA PRO A 2 37.84 21.10 55.43
C PRO A 2 36.42 20.70 55.01
N ASP A 3 35.92 21.42 54.02
CA ASP A 3 34.59 21.31 53.44
C ASP A 3 34.35 19.94 52.80
N HIS A 4 33.61 19.10 53.50
CA HIS A 4 32.99 17.88 52.95
C HIS A 4 31.59 18.16 52.34
N ALA A 5 31.27 19.40 52.02
CA ALA A 5 29.98 19.82 51.49
C ALA A 5 29.88 19.74 49.95
N SER A 6 30.48 18.73 49.32
CA SER A 6 30.36 18.46 47.87
C SER A 6 29.68 17.12 47.56
N LYS A 7 28.69 16.72 48.37
CA LYS A 7 27.94 15.47 48.19
C LYS A 7 26.51 15.73 47.71
N PHE A 8 26.27 15.39 46.43
CA PHE A 8 24.96 15.13 45.79
C PHE A 8 24.08 16.31 45.34
N ASN A 9 24.63 17.30 44.63
CA ASN A 9 23.84 18.40 44.05
C ASN A 9 23.50 18.27 42.55
N GLU A 10 23.85 17.16 41.88
CA GLU A 10 23.78 17.11 40.41
C GLU A 10 23.01 15.90 39.87
N VAL A 11 22.28 16.14 38.78
CA VAL A 11 21.75 15.11 37.88
C VAL A 11 22.88 14.11 37.61
N PRO A 12 22.64 12.77 37.68
CA PRO A 12 23.70 11.80 37.46
C PRO A 12 24.38 12.07 36.13
N LEU A 13 25.72 12.12 36.12
CA LEU A 13 26.53 12.40 34.92
C LEU A 13 26.10 11.52 33.73
N ALA A 14 25.82 10.24 34.01
CA ALA A 14 25.30 9.30 33.02
C ALA A 14 23.95 9.76 32.41
N GLY A 15 23.02 10.27 33.23
CA GLY A 15 21.73 10.78 32.77
C GLY A 15 21.87 12.03 31.90
N ASN A 16 22.78 12.94 32.27
CA ASN A 16 23.11 14.11 31.46
C ASN A 16 23.71 13.71 30.10
N LEU A 17 24.70 12.80 30.10
CA LEU A 17 25.32 12.30 28.87
C LEU A 17 24.28 11.64 27.95
N VAL A 18 23.43 10.77 28.48
CA VAL A 18 22.36 10.10 27.70
C VAL A 18 21.38 11.12 27.13
N SER A 19 20.93 12.11 27.92
CA SER A 19 20.01 13.14 27.45
C SER A 19 20.61 14.02 26.35
N VAL A 20 21.90 14.35 26.44
CA VAL A 20 22.63 15.11 25.43
C VAL A 20 22.77 14.30 24.15
N MET A 21 23.26 13.07 24.24
CA MET A 21 23.42 12.17 23.08
C MET A 21 22.09 11.96 22.37
N LEU A 22 21.02 11.67 23.13
CA LEU A 22 19.68 11.48 22.60
C LEU A 22 19.18 12.74 21.87
N SER A 23 19.39 13.92 22.43
CA SER A 23 18.97 15.19 21.80
C SER A 23 19.71 15.46 20.50
N MET A 24 21.03 15.26 20.49
CA MET A 24 21.85 15.47 19.29
C MET A 24 21.50 14.46 18.18
N THR A 25 21.35 13.18 18.53
CA THR A 25 20.92 12.16 17.58
C THR A 25 19.52 12.45 17.04
N THR A 26 18.59 12.88 17.89
CA THR A 26 17.21 13.15 17.46
C THR A 26 17.13 14.33 16.50
N ILE A 27 17.86 15.42 16.77
CA ILE A 27 17.94 16.57 15.85
C ILE A 27 18.52 16.14 14.50
N ALA A 28 19.61 15.36 14.50
CA ALA A 28 20.22 14.88 13.26
C ALA A 28 19.26 14.01 12.43
N VAL A 29 18.58 13.05 13.09
CA VAL A 29 17.59 12.18 12.43
C VAL A 29 16.43 12.99 11.87
N LEU A 30 15.88 13.93 12.65
CA LEU A 30 14.80 14.81 12.21
C LEU A 30 15.21 15.66 11.01
N ALA A 31 16.41 16.26 11.05
CA ALA A 31 16.93 17.06 9.95
C ALA A 31 17.07 16.25 8.65
N VAL A 32 17.61 15.02 8.75
CA VAL A 32 17.73 14.11 7.59
C VAL A 32 16.33 13.71 7.06
N CYS A 33 15.41 13.35 7.95
CA CYS A 33 14.05 12.96 7.57
C CYS A 33 13.30 14.10 6.89
N LEU A 34 13.37 15.31 7.45
CA LEU A 34 12.75 16.51 6.90
C LEU A 34 13.35 16.87 5.54
N THR A 35 14.69 16.90 5.43
CA THR A 35 15.38 17.23 4.19
C THR A 35 15.02 16.26 3.06
N ARG A 36 15.03 14.95 3.34
CA ARG A 36 14.64 13.93 2.35
C ARG A 36 13.18 14.10 1.89
N ARG A 37 12.28 14.50 2.79
CA ARG A 37 10.88 14.77 2.42
C ARG A 37 10.74 16.03 1.60
N LEU A 38 11.38 17.13 2.00
CA LEU A 38 11.32 18.39 1.27
C LEU A 38 11.87 18.26 -0.16
N GLN A 39 12.98 17.55 -0.34
CA GLN A 39 13.56 17.28 -1.67
C GLN A 39 12.66 16.43 -2.58
N THR A 40 11.68 15.71 -2.01
CA THR A 40 10.73 14.91 -2.79
C THR A 40 9.59 15.76 -3.37
N ILE A 41 9.40 16.98 -2.87
CA ILE A 41 8.27 17.83 -3.21
C ILE A 41 8.63 18.66 -4.44
N GLN A 42 7.99 18.36 -5.56
CA GLN A 42 8.15 19.13 -6.81
C GLN A 42 7.16 20.31 -6.90
N SER A 43 5.98 20.20 -6.29
CA SER A 43 4.93 21.22 -6.35
C SER A 43 4.21 21.42 -5.01
N TRP A 44 4.38 22.58 -4.38
CA TRP A 44 3.83 22.89 -3.05
C TRP A 44 2.30 23.05 -3.05
N ARG A 45 1.71 23.46 -4.17
CA ARG A 45 0.26 23.70 -4.29
C ARG A 45 -0.57 22.43 -4.47
N ALA A 46 0.03 21.33 -4.92
CA ALA A 46 -0.66 20.06 -5.19
C ALA A 46 -0.45 18.99 -4.10
N LEU A 47 0.10 19.38 -2.95
CA LEU A 47 0.45 18.43 -1.89
C LEU A 47 -0.79 17.86 -1.19
N PRO A 48 -0.88 16.53 -1.02
CA PRO A 48 -1.94 15.92 -0.24
C PRO A 48 -1.80 16.30 1.24
N LEU A 49 -2.93 16.35 1.96
CA LEU A 49 -2.98 16.71 3.39
C LEU A 49 -2.03 15.85 4.25
N THR A 50 -1.87 14.56 3.90
CA THR A 50 -0.93 13.66 4.58
C THR A 50 0.52 14.13 4.55
N SER A 51 0.94 14.79 3.45
CA SER A 51 2.30 15.31 3.32
C SER A 51 2.49 16.58 4.15
N TRP A 52 1.47 17.45 4.19
CA TRP A 52 1.47 18.64 5.06
C TRP A 52 1.54 18.26 6.55
N LEU A 53 0.72 17.30 6.99
CA LEU A 53 0.74 16.79 8.36
C LEU A 53 2.11 16.18 8.71
N LEU A 54 2.72 15.44 7.78
CA LEU A 54 4.04 14.85 8.00
C LEU A 54 5.14 15.91 8.20
N ILE A 55 5.13 16.97 7.37
CA ILE A 55 6.06 18.10 7.51
C ILE A 55 5.82 18.82 8.84
N ALA A 56 4.55 19.05 9.19
CA ALA A 56 4.19 19.68 10.46
C ALA A 56 4.69 18.87 11.67
N ILE A 57 4.54 17.54 11.66
CA ILE A 57 5.07 16.65 12.72
C ILE A 57 6.59 16.81 12.86
N TYR A 58 7.33 16.84 11.74
CA TYR A 58 8.79 16.99 11.77
C TYR A 58 9.20 18.36 12.30
N ILE A 59 8.54 19.45 11.90
CA ILE A 59 8.83 20.79 12.39
C ILE A 59 8.53 20.92 13.89
N ASP A 60 7.36 20.44 14.33
CA ASP A 60 6.96 20.45 15.75
C ASP A 60 7.95 19.66 16.61
N SER A 61 8.32 18.46 16.15
CA SER A 61 9.32 17.62 16.82
C SER A 61 10.71 18.27 16.86
N SER A 62 11.16 18.89 15.77
CA SER A 62 12.45 19.60 15.72
C SER A 62 12.48 20.79 16.68
N LEU A 63 11.41 21.57 16.70
CA LEU A 63 11.27 22.70 17.62
C LEU A 63 11.29 22.22 19.08
N PHE A 64 10.54 21.16 19.39
CA PHE A 64 10.51 20.59 20.73
C PHE A 64 11.89 20.15 21.21
N VAL A 65 12.62 19.35 20.43
CA VAL A 65 13.93 18.83 20.84
C VAL A 65 14.95 19.95 20.96
N PHE A 66 14.90 20.94 20.06
CA PHE A 66 15.75 22.12 20.13
C PHE A 66 15.50 22.94 21.41
N VAL A 67 14.24 23.31 21.69
CA VAL A 67 13.90 24.09 22.89
C VAL A 67 14.21 23.30 24.16
N THR A 68 13.95 21.98 24.16
CA THR A 68 14.28 21.10 25.29
C THR A 68 15.79 21.03 25.53
N ALA A 69 16.61 20.92 24.49
CA ALA A 69 18.07 20.95 24.63
C ALA A 69 18.54 22.29 25.22
N VAL A 70 18.02 23.42 24.73
CA VAL A 70 18.35 24.76 25.24
C VAL A 70 17.97 24.91 26.72
N ILE A 71 16.77 24.47 27.10
CA ILE A 71 16.30 24.60 28.49
C ILE A 71 17.04 23.65 29.44
N SER A 72 17.24 22.40 29.03
CA SER A 72 17.88 21.37 29.88
C SER A 72 19.39 21.59 30.06
N GLN A 73 20.10 22.00 29.00
CA GLN A 73 21.57 22.11 28.99
C GLN A 73 22.06 23.55 29.11
N GLY A 74 21.30 24.52 28.58
CA GLY A 74 21.71 25.93 28.55
C GLY A 74 21.26 26.73 29.77
N VAL A 75 19.99 26.61 30.17
CA VAL A 75 19.35 27.54 31.13
C VAL A 75 19.21 26.97 32.55
N ASN A 76 19.63 25.72 32.78
CA ASN A 76 19.51 24.99 34.05
C ASN A 76 18.09 25.03 34.65
N ILE A 77 17.28 24.00 34.36
CA ILE A 77 15.90 23.85 34.86
C ILE A 77 15.73 23.94 36.38
N ASN A 78 16.82 23.73 37.13
CA ASN A 78 16.83 23.76 38.58
C ASN A 78 17.00 25.19 39.15
N GLY A 79 17.34 26.19 38.32
CA GLY A 79 17.66 27.55 38.78
C GLY A 79 16.45 28.40 39.17
N SER A 80 15.25 28.11 38.66
CA SER A 80 14.05 28.91 38.98
C SER A 80 12.77 28.09 38.88
N GLY A 81 11.83 28.31 39.80
CA GLY A 81 10.50 27.71 39.76
C GLY A 81 9.74 28.02 38.47
N LYS A 82 9.99 29.20 37.86
CA LYS A 82 9.39 29.57 36.56
C LYS A 82 9.93 28.71 35.40
N LEU A 83 11.23 28.42 35.41
CA LEU A 83 11.87 27.54 34.41
C LEU A 83 11.39 26.10 34.57
N CYS A 84 11.27 25.64 35.82
CA CYS A 84 10.71 24.32 36.15
C CYS A 84 9.25 24.18 35.68
N GLY A 85 8.41 25.20 35.94
CA GLY A 85 7.04 25.25 35.45
C GLY A 85 6.92 25.39 33.92
N GLY A 86 7.88 26.04 33.28
CA GLY A 86 7.99 26.13 31.82
C GLY A 86 8.38 24.80 31.16
N ALA A 87 9.26 24.02 31.80
CA ALA A 87 9.68 22.71 31.29
C ALA A 87 8.53 21.70 31.20
N ILE A 88 7.67 21.62 32.23
CA ILE A 88 6.48 20.77 32.17
C ILE A 88 5.48 21.25 31.11
N LEU A 89 5.30 22.57 30.98
CA LEU A 89 4.40 23.14 29.98
C LEU A 89 4.89 22.80 28.56
N LEU A 90 6.19 22.91 28.32
CA LEU A 90 6.82 22.56 27.06
C LEU A 90 6.64 21.07 26.71
N CYS A 91 6.97 20.13 27.62
CA CYS A 91 6.73 18.71 27.29
C CYS A 91 5.23 18.44 27.08
N LEU A 92 4.33 18.99 27.91
CA LEU A 92 2.88 18.75 27.72
C LEU A 92 2.37 19.28 26.39
N ILE A 93 2.68 20.52 26.03
CA ILE A 93 2.25 21.10 24.75
C ILE A 93 2.79 20.25 23.59
N CYS A 94 4.10 20.03 23.54
CA CYS A 94 4.71 19.33 22.41
C CYS A 94 4.31 17.86 22.32
N TYR A 95 4.16 17.17 23.45
CA TYR A 95 3.66 15.79 23.47
C TYR A 95 2.24 15.72 22.92
N LEU A 96 1.34 16.57 23.43
CA LEU A 96 -0.06 16.54 23.02
C LEU A 96 -0.27 17.03 21.58
N THR A 97 0.52 18.00 21.10
CA THR A 97 0.48 18.45 19.70
C THR A 97 0.98 17.37 18.76
N THR A 98 2.15 16.77 19.03
CA THR A 98 2.71 15.70 18.20
C THR A 98 1.76 14.50 18.13
N LYS A 99 1.18 14.06 19.25
CA LYS A 99 0.19 12.96 19.25
C LYS A 99 -1.06 13.28 18.45
N LEU A 100 -1.61 14.50 18.59
CA LEU A 100 -2.77 14.94 17.81
C LEU A 100 -2.47 14.94 16.30
N MET A 101 -1.28 15.41 15.90
CA MET A 101 -0.89 15.44 14.49
C MET A 101 -0.69 14.04 13.91
N ILE A 102 -0.07 13.12 14.67
CA ILE A 102 0.07 11.70 14.27
C ILE A 102 -1.31 11.05 14.12
N TYR A 103 -2.22 11.31 15.06
CA TYR A 103 -3.60 10.83 15.00
C TYR A 103 -4.31 11.31 13.73
N LEU A 104 -4.27 12.62 13.44
CA LEU A 104 -4.86 13.20 12.23
C LEU A 104 -4.24 12.59 10.96
N PHE A 105 -2.93 12.35 10.96
CA PHE A 105 -2.24 11.68 9.86
C PHE A 105 -2.77 10.25 9.63
N LEU A 106 -2.95 9.47 10.70
CA LEU A 106 -3.48 8.10 10.62
C LEU A 106 -4.93 8.07 10.13
N VAL A 107 -5.77 9.01 10.58
CA VAL A 107 -7.16 9.16 10.11
C VAL A 107 -7.20 9.48 8.62
N GLU A 108 -6.39 10.44 8.15
CA GLU A 108 -6.32 10.79 6.73
C GLU A 108 -5.80 9.60 5.90
N LYS A 109 -4.80 8.85 6.39
CA LYS A 109 -4.33 7.63 5.72
C LYS A 109 -5.40 6.53 5.69
N ALA A 110 -6.15 6.33 6.77
CA ALA A 110 -7.25 5.36 6.81
C ALA A 110 -8.36 5.72 5.82
N TYR A 111 -8.66 7.01 5.67
CA TYR A 111 -9.61 7.53 4.69
C TYR A 111 -9.18 7.20 3.25
N ILE A 112 -7.91 7.50 2.91
CA ILE A 112 -7.36 7.23 1.58
C ILE A 112 -7.35 5.73 1.26
N ILE A 113 -6.96 4.88 2.21
CA ILE A 113 -6.88 3.42 2.03
C ILE A 113 -8.28 2.81 1.76
N ARG A 114 -9.35 3.40 2.31
CA ARG A 114 -10.72 2.95 2.05
C ARG A 114 -11.27 3.35 0.67
N GLY A 115 -10.57 4.20 -0.08
CA GLY A 115 -10.94 4.56 -1.44
C GLY A 115 -12.30 5.24 -1.56
N SER A 116 -12.79 5.90 -0.51
CA SER A 116 -14.06 6.63 -0.56
C SER A 116 -14.01 7.74 -1.62
N ARG A 117 -14.86 7.64 -2.64
CA ARG A 117 -14.98 8.62 -3.74
C ARG A 117 -15.70 9.92 -3.34
N GLN A 118 -16.24 9.99 -2.13
CA GLN A 118 -16.94 11.18 -1.63
C GLN A 118 -15.94 12.28 -1.21
N SER A 119 -16.40 13.53 -1.11
CA SER A 119 -15.59 14.60 -0.50
C SER A 119 -15.45 14.37 1.01
N ARG A 120 -14.32 14.78 1.61
CA ARG A 120 -13.99 14.59 3.04
C ARG A 120 -15.13 15.01 3.98
N LEU A 121 -15.74 16.16 3.71
CA LEU A 121 -16.82 16.73 4.51
C LEU A 121 -18.17 16.02 4.33
N LYS A 122 -18.34 15.23 3.26
CA LYS A 122 -19.56 14.44 3.00
C LYS A 122 -19.46 13.03 3.55
N ASN A 123 -18.25 12.53 3.80
CA ASN A 123 -18.07 11.19 4.34
C ASN A 123 -18.36 11.20 5.86
N LYS A 124 -19.51 10.63 6.24
CA LYS A 124 -19.96 10.54 7.64
C LYS A 124 -18.92 9.90 8.57
N LEU A 125 -18.16 8.93 8.07
CA LEU A 125 -17.15 8.22 8.85
C LEU A 125 -15.89 9.05 9.05
N TYR A 126 -15.49 9.84 8.05
CA TYR A 126 -14.41 10.82 8.21
C TYR A 126 -14.81 11.90 9.21
N LEU A 127 -16.03 12.42 9.09
CA LEU A 127 -16.56 13.43 10.00
C LEU A 127 -16.67 12.91 11.44
N PHE A 128 -17.16 11.69 11.61
CA PHE A 128 -17.20 11.02 12.91
C PHE A 128 -15.79 10.81 13.49
N ASN A 129 -14.82 10.39 12.67
CA ASN A 129 -13.44 10.25 13.14
C ASN A 129 -12.83 11.59 13.51
N PHE A 130 -13.06 12.62 12.71
CA PHE A 130 -12.52 13.94 12.96
C PHE A 130 -13.16 14.55 14.21
N PHE A 131 -14.48 14.70 14.27
CA PHE A 131 -15.13 15.36 15.40
C PHE A 131 -15.31 14.46 16.62
N GLY A 132 -15.76 13.22 16.42
CA GLY A 132 -16.08 12.28 17.49
C GLY A 132 -14.88 11.85 18.34
N LEU A 133 -13.65 11.94 17.81
CA LEU A 133 -12.44 11.54 18.52
C LEU A 133 -11.56 12.73 18.94
N ILE A 134 -11.63 13.88 18.24
CA ILE A 134 -10.93 15.09 18.68
C ILE A 134 -11.58 15.70 19.93
N ILE A 135 -12.91 15.71 20.02
CA ILE A 135 -13.61 16.28 21.19
C ILE A 135 -13.16 15.64 22.51
N PRO A 136 -13.20 14.30 22.70
CA PRO A 136 -12.73 13.68 23.94
C PRO A 136 -11.22 13.90 24.17
N TYR A 137 -10.42 13.99 23.10
CA TYR A 137 -9.01 14.33 23.22
C TYR A 137 -8.79 15.73 23.78
N LEU A 138 -9.54 16.73 23.31
CA LEU A 138 -9.49 18.11 23.83
C LEU A 138 -9.87 18.19 25.31
N VAL A 139 -10.88 17.42 25.74
CA VAL A 139 -11.26 17.36 27.16
C VAL A 139 -10.10 16.85 28.01
N VAL A 140 -9.47 15.75 27.59
CA VAL A 140 -8.32 15.17 28.30
C VAL A 140 -7.12 16.13 28.28
N VAL A 141 -6.86 16.81 27.17
CA VAL A 141 -5.81 17.84 27.06
C VAL A 141 -6.01 18.94 28.10
N ILE A 142 -7.21 19.54 28.17
CA ILE A 142 -7.55 20.57 29.17
C ILE A 142 -7.33 20.04 30.58
N MET A 143 -7.77 18.80 30.84
CA MET A 143 -7.61 18.16 32.14
C MET A 143 -6.13 17.96 32.52
N ASN A 144 -5.26 17.66 31.57
CA ASN A 144 -3.81 17.55 31.83
C ASN A 144 -3.19 18.90 32.18
N PHE A 145 -3.63 20.00 31.55
CA PHE A 145 -3.16 21.35 31.92
C PHE A 145 -3.60 21.78 33.32
N VAL A 146 -4.82 21.43 33.74
CA VAL A 146 -5.37 21.79 35.05
C VAL A 146 -4.68 21.03 36.19
N TYR A 147 -4.41 19.74 36.01
CA TYR A 147 -3.87 18.88 37.08
C TYR A 147 -2.36 18.59 36.97
N ARG A 148 -1.61 19.47 36.30
CA ARG A 148 -0.13 19.46 36.32
C ARG A 148 0.43 19.99 37.64
N PHE A 149 1.62 19.53 38.01
CA PHE A 149 2.38 20.12 39.12
C PHE A 149 3.86 20.24 38.77
N SER A 150 4.52 21.24 39.36
CA SER A 150 5.96 21.45 39.24
C SER A 150 6.46 22.15 40.50
N TYR A 151 7.47 21.59 41.15
CA TYR A 151 8.09 22.20 42.34
C TYR A 151 9.57 21.83 42.40
N ILE A 152 10.35 22.63 43.10
CA ILE A 152 11.77 22.36 43.34
C ILE A 152 11.87 21.67 44.70
N ASN A 153 12.51 20.49 44.75
CA ASN A 153 12.70 19.73 45.98
C ASN A 153 13.76 20.40 46.87
N THR A 154 13.85 20.00 48.14
CA THR A 154 14.86 20.48 49.11
C THR A 154 16.30 20.24 48.65
N LYS A 155 16.50 19.32 47.70
CA LYS A 155 17.79 19.02 47.03
C LYS A 155 18.08 19.93 45.83
N GLY A 156 17.27 20.97 45.59
CA GLY A 156 17.43 21.88 44.45
C GLY A 156 17.03 21.29 43.09
N VAL A 157 16.41 20.11 43.04
CA VAL A 157 16.02 19.45 41.77
C VAL A 157 14.57 19.79 41.40
N CYS A 158 14.35 20.23 40.16
CA CYS A 158 13.01 20.44 39.59
C CYS A 158 12.29 19.10 39.41
N ILE A 159 11.20 18.90 40.14
CA ILE A 159 10.30 17.76 40.03
C ILE A 159 9.06 18.19 39.27
N ILE A 160 8.72 17.44 38.22
CA ILE A 160 7.53 17.70 37.39
C ILE A 160 6.68 16.45 37.26
N GLY A 161 5.38 16.65 37.04
CA GLY A 161 4.47 15.55 36.78
C GLY A 161 3.02 15.97 36.65
N MET A 162 2.16 14.97 36.54
CA MET A 162 0.72 15.12 36.45
C MET A 162 0.05 14.25 37.50
N LYS A 163 -1.09 14.69 38.04
CA LYS A 163 -1.86 13.85 38.96
C LYS A 163 -2.41 12.63 38.22
N ARG A 164 -2.52 11.50 38.92
CA ARG A 164 -3.10 10.24 38.40
C ARG A 164 -4.49 10.44 37.79
N ILE A 165 -5.24 11.41 38.30
CA ILE A 165 -6.57 11.75 37.79
C ILE A 165 -6.57 12.18 36.32
N SER A 166 -5.49 12.80 35.81
CA SER A 166 -5.34 13.15 34.39
C SER A 166 -4.53 12.15 33.59
N MET A 167 -3.56 11.48 34.21
CA MET A 167 -2.76 10.48 33.51
C MET A 167 -3.60 9.29 33.09
N ILE A 168 -4.45 8.74 33.98
CA ILE A 168 -5.24 7.54 33.66
C ILE A 168 -6.15 7.77 32.44
N PRO A 169 -6.93 8.87 32.35
CA PRO A 169 -7.73 9.15 31.16
C PRO A 169 -6.90 9.41 29.91
N LEU A 170 -5.71 10.01 30.04
CA LEU A 170 -4.79 10.18 28.90
C LEU A 170 -4.30 8.83 28.36
N ILE A 171 -3.82 7.93 29.22
CA ILE A 171 -3.38 6.59 28.80
C ILE A 171 -4.56 5.82 28.20
N THR A 172 -5.71 5.85 28.88
CA THR A 172 -6.90 5.10 28.46
C THR A 172 -7.39 5.58 27.10
N LEU A 173 -7.47 6.89 26.90
CA LEU A 173 -7.87 7.45 25.62
C LEU A 173 -6.86 7.11 24.52
N ASP A 174 -5.55 7.21 24.79
CA ASP A 174 -4.52 6.88 23.80
C ASP A 174 -4.59 5.39 23.37
N VAL A 175 -4.79 4.48 24.32
CA VAL A 175 -4.99 3.04 24.04
C VAL A 175 -6.27 2.82 23.23
N VAL A 176 -7.40 3.41 23.64
CA VAL A 176 -8.69 3.24 22.96
C VAL A 176 -8.64 3.80 21.53
N LEU A 177 -8.07 5.00 21.34
CA LEU A 177 -7.93 5.63 20.03
C LEU A 177 -7.05 4.79 19.10
N ASN A 178 -5.91 4.29 19.58
CA ASN A 178 -5.06 3.47 18.74
C ASN A 178 -5.68 2.10 18.45
N VAL A 179 -6.34 1.44 19.42
CA VAL A 179 -7.10 0.20 19.14
C VAL A 179 -8.18 0.45 18.09
N TYR A 180 -8.89 1.57 18.18
CA TYR A 180 -9.88 1.98 17.19
C TYR A 180 -9.27 2.19 15.80
N LEU A 181 -8.17 2.94 15.69
CA LEU A 181 -7.47 3.17 14.42
C LEU A 181 -6.91 1.86 13.84
N THR A 182 -6.34 1.01 14.69
CA THR A 182 -5.84 -0.32 14.34
C THR A 182 -6.96 -1.18 13.75
N MET A 183 -8.16 -1.17 14.36
CA MET A 183 -9.34 -1.82 13.78
C MET A 183 -9.75 -1.21 12.44
N LEU A 184 -9.63 0.10 12.26
CA LEU A 184 -9.93 0.74 10.97
C LEU A 184 -9.01 0.28 9.84
N PHE A 185 -7.75 -0.10 10.13
CA PHE A 185 -6.82 -0.69 9.15
C PHE A 185 -7.03 -2.20 8.96
N LEU A 186 -7.44 -2.92 10.01
CA LEU A 186 -7.75 -4.35 9.94
C LEU A 186 -9.04 -4.65 9.19
N LEU A 187 -10.06 -3.79 9.27
CA LEU A 187 -11.35 -4.00 8.59
C LEU A 187 -11.21 -4.13 7.06
N PRO A 188 -10.54 -3.20 6.35
CA PRO A 188 -10.19 -3.39 4.95
C PRO A 188 -9.33 -4.64 4.74
N LEU A 189 -8.33 -4.91 5.59
CA LEU A 189 -7.48 -6.09 5.45
C LEU A 189 -8.27 -7.40 5.59
N ARG A 190 -9.29 -7.49 6.44
CA ARG A 190 -10.13 -8.69 6.61
C ARG A 190 -11.05 -8.89 5.42
N GLN A 191 -11.62 -7.82 4.87
CA GLN A 191 -12.38 -7.88 3.62
C GLN A 191 -11.49 -8.28 2.44
N LEU A 192 -10.22 -7.85 2.44
CA LEU A 192 -9.21 -8.23 1.44
C LEU A 192 -8.66 -9.66 1.64
N TYR A 193 -8.65 -10.17 2.87
CA TYR A 193 -8.17 -11.51 3.21
C TYR A 193 -9.24 -12.58 2.95
N SER A 194 -10.52 -12.21 3.10
CA SER A 194 -11.67 -13.08 2.81
C SER A 194 -11.98 -13.23 1.32
N TYR A 195 -11.36 -12.42 0.45
CA TYR A 195 -11.55 -12.48 -1.01
C TYR A 195 -10.20 -12.78 -1.68
N GLN A 196 -9.95 -14.06 -1.92
CA GLN A 196 -8.75 -14.55 -2.59
C GLN A 196 -8.49 -13.85 -3.94
N HIS A 197 -7.19 -13.63 -4.21
CA HIS A 197 -6.57 -13.61 -5.54
C HIS A 197 -6.63 -12.40 -6.49
N ASN A 198 -6.92 -11.14 -6.10
CA ASN A 198 -6.73 -10.02 -7.07
C ASN A 198 -6.64 -8.58 -6.49
N VAL A 199 -5.94 -8.37 -5.37
CA VAL A 199 -5.76 -7.01 -4.82
C VAL A 199 -4.32 -6.53 -4.84
N ASN A 200 -4.17 -5.28 -5.29
CA ASN A 200 -2.91 -4.61 -5.56
C ASN A 200 -1.93 -4.83 -4.39
N PRO A 201 -0.83 -5.59 -4.57
CA PRO A 201 0.09 -5.93 -3.49
C PRO A 201 0.69 -4.68 -2.83
N ALA A 202 0.74 -3.55 -3.54
CA ALA A 202 1.14 -2.26 -3.00
C ALA A 202 0.17 -1.75 -1.93
N LEU A 203 -1.15 -1.85 -2.13
CA LEU A 203 -2.14 -1.38 -1.16
C LEU A 203 -2.11 -2.22 0.12
N ARG A 204 -1.98 -3.55 -0.02
CA ARG A 204 -1.83 -4.47 1.12
C ARG A 204 -0.55 -4.18 1.90
N LYS A 205 0.57 -3.97 1.20
CA LYS A 205 1.85 -3.62 1.83
C LYS A 205 1.75 -2.29 2.59
N THR A 206 1.12 -1.28 2.00
CA THR A 206 0.90 0.03 2.64
C THR A 206 0.00 -0.08 3.87
N ALA A 207 -1.11 -0.82 3.78
CA ALA A 207 -2.03 -1.02 4.90
C ALA A 207 -1.37 -1.78 6.05
N MET A 208 -0.67 -2.89 5.77
CA MET A 208 0.03 -3.67 6.78
C MET A 208 1.16 -2.88 7.45
N ARG A 209 1.92 -2.11 6.67
CA ARG A 209 2.97 -1.26 7.22
C ARG A 209 2.42 -0.17 8.13
N THR A 210 1.31 0.46 7.74
CA THR A 210 0.63 1.49 8.53
C THR A 210 0.05 0.88 9.82
N PHE A 211 -0.50 -0.33 9.76
CA PHE A 211 -0.95 -1.08 10.92
C PHE A 211 0.20 -1.36 11.89
N ILE A 212 1.31 -1.93 11.41
CA ILE A 212 2.51 -2.19 12.23
C ILE A 212 3.01 -0.88 12.85
N GLY A 213 3.08 0.19 12.04
CA GLY A 213 3.51 1.50 12.51
C GLY A 213 2.62 2.05 13.63
N SER A 214 1.30 1.97 13.49
CA SER A 214 0.34 2.41 14.51
C SER A 214 0.50 1.62 15.82
N CYS A 215 0.64 0.29 15.74
CA CYS A 215 0.91 -0.56 16.90
C CYS A 215 2.25 -0.22 17.58
N SER A 216 3.31 0.00 16.79
CA SER A 216 4.62 0.40 17.30
C SER A 216 4.55 1.74 18.04
N THR A 217 3.92 2.77 17.45
CA THR A 217 3.77 4.08 18.10
C THR A 217 2.96 3.99 19.38
N LEU A 218 1.89 3.19 19.41
CA LEU A 218 1.11 2.96 20.64
C LEU A 218 1.98 2.32 21.72
N ALA A 219 2.71 1.25 21.39
CA ALA A 219 3.54 0.55 22.35
C ALA A 219 4.59 1.47 22.99
N SER A 220 5.27 2.30 22.18
CA SER A 220 6.21 3.31 22.66
C SER A 220 5.54 4.32 23.60
N SER A 221 4.35 4.81 23.24
CA SER A 221 3.58 5.79 24.01
C SER A 221 3.16 5.23 25.37
N VAL A 222 2.64 3.99 25.38
CA VAL A 222 2.22 3.31 26.61
C VAL A 222 3.40 3.07 27.53
N VAL A 223 4.55 2.61 27.00
CA VAL A 223 5.76 2.41 27.80
C VAL A 223 6.23 3.72 28.41
N ASN A 224 6.34 4.78 27.60
CA ASN A 224 6.74 6.12 28.07
C ASN A 224 5.82 6.62 29.20
N LEU A 225 4.51 6.57 28.97
CA LEU A 225 3.51 7.07 29.93
C LEU A 225 3.41 6.19 31.18
N THR A 226 3.68 4.89 31.06
CA THR A 226 3.76 3.96 32.20
C THR A 226 4.98 4.22 33.07
N ILE A 227 6.14 4.50 32.46
CA ILE A 227 7.35 4.91 33.19
C ILE A 227 7.05 6.16 34.03
N LEU A 228 6.45 7.19 33.40
CA LEU A 228 6.04 8.42 34.10
C LEU A 228 5.00 8.20 35.20
N MET A 229 4.19 7.14 35.12
CA MET A 229 3.20 6.80 36.15
C MET A 229 3.79 6.06 37.35
N MET A 230 4.79 5.19 37.11
CA MET A 230 5.41 4.37 38.15
C MET A 230 6.28 5.21 39.10
N LEU A 231 6.87 6.27 38.57
CA LEU A 231 7.74 7.16 39.31
C LEU A 231 6.90 8.32 39.86
N LYS A 232 6.52 8.23 41.15
CA LYS A 232 5.65 9.20 41.86
C LYS A 232 6.33 10.57 42.01
N GLY A 233 6.38 11.35 40.94
CA GLY A 233 7.11 12.62 40.86
C GLY A 233 8.54 12.41 40.41
N GLU A 234 8.86 12.93 39.22
CA GLU A 234 10.09 12.64 38.50
C GLU A 234 10.94 13.90 38.36
N PRO A 235 12.28 13.77 38.38
CA PRO A 235 13.13 14.89 38.04
C PRO A 235 12.89 15.27 36.58
N GLY A 236 12.75 16.57 36.31
CA GLY A 236 12.29 17.07 35.01
C GLY A 236 13.12 16.63 33.81
N TRP A 237 14.41 16.35 34.01
CA TRP A 237 15.29 15.81 32.98
C TRP A 237 14.88 14.39 32.52
N VAL A 238 14.35 13.54 33.39
CA VAL A 238 13.86 12.19 33.02
C VAL A 238 12.65 12.32 32.12
N CYS A 239 11.68 13.16 32.51
CA CYS A 239 10.49 13.41 31.70
C CYS A 239 10.88 13.94 30.32
N LEU A 240 11.73 14.98 30.23
CA LEU A 240 12.19 15.53 28.96
C LEU A 240 12.94 14.51 28.10
N MET A 241 13.78 13.66 28.71
CA MET A 241 14.49 12.58 28.02
C MET A 241 13.51 11.54 27.46
N CYS A 242 12.53 11.10 28.25
CA CYS A 242 11.52 10.14 27.81
C CYS A 242 10.59 10.71 26.73
N CYS A 243 10.18 11.99 26.83
CA CYS A 243 9.44 12.68 25.78
C CYS A 243 10.24 12.71 24.46
N ASN A 244 11.56 12.98 24.53
CA ASN A 244 12.45 13.01 23.38
C ASN A 244 12.64 11.61 22.74
N ALA A 245 12.82 10.57 23.55
CA ALA A 245 12.95 9.19 23.08
C ALA A 245 11.68 8.71 22.34
N ASP A 246 10.49 9.01 22.88
CA ASP A 246 9.21 8.66 22.24
C ASP A 246 9.02 9.38 20.90
N ILE A 247 9.43 10.65 20.81
CA ILE A 247 9.37 11.43 19.56
C ILE A 247 10.33 10.87 18.51
N LEU A 248 11.57 10.59 18.89
CA LEU A 248 12.55 9.97 18.00
C LEU A 248 12.01 8.65 17.42
N PHE A 249 11.50 7.79 18.30
CA PHE A 249 10.91 6.52 17.89
C PHE A 249 9.70 6.71 16.96
N SER A 250 8.78 7.61 17.34
CA SER A 250 7.57 7.90 16.56
C SER A 250 7.91 8.42 15.15
N VAL A 251 8.92 9.29 15.03
CA VAL A 251 9.39 9.85 13.76
C VAL A 251 10.06 8.79 12.89
N LEU A 252 10.87 7.90 13.46
CA LEU A 252 11.49 6.79 12.74
C LEU A 252 10.42 5.83 12.19
N VAL A 253 9.45 5.46 13.02
CA VAL A 253 8.30 4.64 12.60
C VAL A 253 7.51 5.34 11.50
N LEU A 254 7.22 6.64 11.65
CA LEU A 254 6.47 7.40 10.66
C LEU A 254 7.25 7.54 9.34
N HIS A 255 8.55 7.81 9.40
CA HIS A 255 9.43 7.87 8.24
C HIS A 255 9.45 6.52 7.52
N TRP A 256 9.56 5.42 8.28
CA TRP A 256 9.44 4.07 7.76
C TRP A 256 8.08 3.94 7.07
N VAL A 257 6.94 4.02 7.77
CA VAL A 257 5.59 3.87 7.20
C VAL A 257 5.40 4.62 5.88
N THR A 258 5.95 5.83 5.78
CA THR A 258 5.83 6.72 4.60
C THR A 258 6.90 6.55 3.51
N ALA A 259 7.88 5.65 3.66
CA ALA A 259 9.03 5.53 2.73
C ALA A 259 8.75 4.77 1.41
N VAL A 260 7.58 4.14 1.23
CA VAL A 260 7.33 3.21 0.09
C VAL A 260 6.62 3.83 -1.12
N ASP A 261 6.46 5.15 -1.18
CA ASP A 261 5.90 5.80 -2.38
C ASP A 261 6.91 5.90 -3.57
N ARG A 262 8.03 5.15 -3.56
CA ARG A 262 9.14 5.31 -4.53
C ARG A 262 9.67 4.06 -5.24
N VAL A 263 9.14 2.87 -5.02
CA VAL A 263 9.69 1.66 -5.71
C VAL A 263 8.64 1.01 -6.58
N ARG A 264 8.54 1.51 -7.82
CA ARG A 264 8.10 0.71 -8.98
C ARG A 264 8.65 1.26 -10.30
N SER A 265 9.97 1.17 -10.48
CA SER A 265 10.55 0.84 -11.79
C SER A 265 11.19 -0.54 -11.65
N PRO A 266 10.63 -1.60 -12.25
CA PRO A 266 11.39 -2.82 -12.45
C PRO A 266 12.37 -2.55 -13.60
N ASN A 267 13.61 -2.24 -13.29
CA ASN A 267 14.70 -2.35 -14.26
C ASN A 267 14.89 -3.84 -14.57
N ASN A 268 14.31 -4.30 -15.67
CA ASN A 268 14.69 -5.56 -16.30
C ASN A 268 16.07 -5.36 -16.93
N SER A 269 17.10 -5.82 -16.23
CA SER A 269 18.40 -6.13 -16.81
C SER A 269 18.29 -7.50 -17.51
N SER A 270 18.03 -7.50 -18.82
CA SER A 270 18.23 -8.69 -19.66
C SER A 270 18.59 -8.26 -21.08
N ALA A 271 19.70 -8.83 -21.55
CA ALA A 271 20.42 -8.55 -22.77
C ALA A 271 19.55 -8.54 -24.04
N ARG A 272 19.83 -7.59 -24.93
CA ARG A 272 19.40 -7.62 -26.34
C ARG A 272 20.41 -8.39 -27.18
N PRO A 273 20.00 -9.28 -28.09
CA PRO A 273 20.71 -9.50 -29.34
C PRO A 273 20.26 -8.43 -30.36
N ALA A 274 21.21 -7.87 -31.10
CA ALA A 274 20.96 -6.93 -32.18
C ALA A 274 21.03 -7.65 -33.54
N GLY A 275 20.10 -7.33 -34.45
CA GLY A 275 20.29 -7.64 -35.86
C GLY A 275 19.04 -7.53 -36.73
N SER A 276 18.71 -6.32 -37.21
CA SER A 276 18.27 -6.14 -38.60
C SER A 276 18.30 -4.66 -38.99
N LYS A 277 19.02 -4.37 -40.07
CA LYS A 277 19.18 -3.06 -40.71
C LYS A 277 17.89 -2.65 -41.44
N SER A 278 17.48 -1.38 -41.36
CA SER A 278 16.79 -0.72 -42.47
C SER A 278 16.93 0.81 -42.43
N ARG A 279 16.99 1.39 -43.63
CA ARG A 279 17.42 2.74 -44.01
C ARG A 279 16.43 3.84 -43.60
N VAL A 280 16.97 4.98 -43.16
CA VAL A 280 16.27 6.27 -43.11
C VAL A 280 16.32 6.96 -44.48
N SER A 281 15.19 7.52 -44.91
CA SER A 281 15.09 8.57 -45.93
C SER A 281 14.49 9.82 -45.29
N LYS A 282 15.18 10.95 -45.43
CA LYS A 282 14.82 12.30 -44.93
C LYS A 282 13.95 13.05 -45.96
N ALA A 283 12.92 13.73 -45.48
CA ALA A 283 12.37 15.02 -45.95
C ALA A 283 11.32 15.42 -44.89
N GLY A 284 11.21 16.62 -44.31
CA GLY A 284 11.69 17.95 -44.64
C GLY A 284 10.50 18.90 -44.46
N ASN A 285 10.42 19.64 -43.35
CA ASN A 285 10.00 21.05 -43.28
C ASN A 285 9.85 21.54 -41.84
N GLY A 286 10.33 22.77 -41.61
CA GLY A 286 10.59 23.32 -40.29
C GLY A 286 9.48 24.16 -39.70
N THR A 287 9.62 24.42 -38.40
CA THR A 287 9.02 25.52 -37.67
C THR A 287 9.98 25.96 -36.56
N ASN A 288 10.19 27.27 -36.47
CA ASN A 288 11.12 27.96 -35.57
C ASN A 288 10.82 27.71 -34.09
N ILE A 289 11.83 27.31 -33.31
CA ILE A 289 11.78 27.32 -31.84
C ILE A 289 12.98 28.11 -31.32
N TRP A 290 12.69 29.12 -30.51
CA TRP A 290 13.67 29.93 -29.78
C TRP A 290 14.48 29.05 -28.82
N ASN A 291 15.80 29.05 -28.99
CA ASN A 291 16.73 28.31 -28.15
C ASN A 291 17.21 29.20 -26.99
N SER A 292 16.76 28.91 -25.77
CA SER A 292 17.42 29.41 -24.56
C SER A 292 18.52 28.43 -24.17
N LYS A 293 19.79 28.78 -24.42
CA LYS A 293 20.94 28.07 -23.88
C LYS A 293 20.88 28.11 -22.36
N ASN A 294 20.80 26.93 -21.73
CA ASN A 294 21.25 26.80 -20.35
C ASN A 294 22.12 25.55 -20.21
N SER A 295 23.37 25.80 -19.83
CA SER A 295 24.43 24.83 -19.59
C SER A 295 24.26 24.27 -18.18
N GLY A 296 24.09 22.96 -18.03
CA GLY A 296 24.18 22.33 -16.71
C GLY A 296 23.64 20.88 -16.65
N LYS A 297 24.56 19.93 -16.64
CA LYS A 297 24.50 18.51 -16.19
C LYS A 297 23.11 17.86 -16.08
N GLY A 298 22.89 16.91 -17.00
CA GLY A 298 21.62 16.25 -17.30
C GLY A 298 20.92 15.56 -16.12
N THR A 299 19.72 16.06 -15.84
CA THR A 299 18.61 15.33 -15.23
C THR A 299 17.51 15.28 -16.29
N ALA A 300 16.93 14.10 -16.53
CA ALA A 300 15.89 13.93 -17.54
C ALA A 300 14.68 14.81 -17.21
N VAL A 301 14.39 15.79 -18.07
CA VAL A 301 13.21 16.66 -17.98
C VAL A 301 12.07 15.98 -18.77
N VAL A 302 10.95 15.72 -18.09
CA VAL A 302 9.70 15.30 -18.74
C VAL A 302 8.95 16.57 -19.13
N THR A 303 8.97 16.92 -20.40
CA THR A 303 8.17 18.05 -20.90
C THR A 303 6.82 17.52 -21.37
N THR A 304 5.74 17.95 -20.72
CA THR A 304 4.37 17.65 -21.16
C THR A 304 3.90 18.81 -22.02
N SER A 305 3.72 18.61 -23.33
CA SER A 305 3.09 19.60 -24.21
C SER A 305 1.62 19.24 -24.43
N CYS A 306 0.74 20.18 -24.08
CA CYS A 306 -0.69 20.07 -24.36
C CYS A 306 -0.94 20.65 -25.75
N VAL A 307 -1.13 19.81 -26.77
CA VAL A 307 -1.54 20.28 -28.09
C VAL A 307 -3.06 20.22 -28.16
N GLY A 308 -3.71 21.38 -28.09
CA GLY A 308 -5.14 21.51 -28.31
C GLY A 308 -5.47 21.24 -29.78
N GLY A 309 -6.40 20.32 -30.03
CA GLY A 309 -6.97 20.10 -31.35
C GLY A 309 -7.61 21.38 -31.87
N ASN A 310 -7.16 21.81 -33.05
CA ASN A 310 -7.56 22.97 -33.83
C ASN A 310 -9.02 23.43 -33.60
N THR A 311 -9.25 24.67 -33.13
CA THR A 311 -10.52 25.39 -33.34
C THR A 311 -10.31 26.92 -33.37
N ASN A 312 -10.70 27.53 -34.49
CA ASN A 312 -11.01 28.94 -34.59
C ASN A 312 -12.31 29.24 -33.81
N ASN A 313 -12.24 29.50 -32.49
CA ASN A 313 -13.17 30.39 -31.78
C ASN A 313 -12.85 30.46 -30.27
N PRO A 314 -12.81 31.66 -29.63
CA PRO A 314 -12.20 31.83 -28.30
C PRO A 314 -13.14 31.66 -27.09
N THR A 315 -14.34 31.06 -27.21
CA THR A 315 -15.28 30.97 -26.08
C THR A 315 -16.06 29.66 -26.03
N ARG A 316 -15.52 28.66 -25.33
CA ARG A 316 -16.28 27.61 -24.62
C ARG A 316 -15.40 26.89 -23.61
N GLU A 317 -15.96 26.61 -22.43
CA GLU A 317 -15.33 25.81 -21.37
C GLU A 317 -14.91 24.44 -21.90
N LEU A 318 -13.67 24.04 -21.59
CA LEU A 318 -13.09 22.76 -21.98
C LEU A 318 -13.59 21.66 -21.03
N GLU A 319 -14.39 20.72 -21.54
CA GLU A 319 -14.74 19.49 -20.82
C GLU A 319 -13.49 18.60 -20.64
N LEU A 320 -13.19 18.25 -19.38
CA LEU A 320 -12.00 17.48 -18.98
C LEU A 320 -11.89 16.10 -19.66
N ASP A 321 -13.00 15.54 -20.15
CA ASP A 321 -13.05 14.18 -20.71
C ASP A 321 -12.43 14.06 -22.12
N LYS A 322 -11.98 15.17 -22.72
CA LYS A 322 -11.33 15.18 -24.05
C LYS A 322 -9.81 15.45 -24.00
N ILE A 323 -9.21 15.58 -22.82
CA ILE A 323 -7.76 15.81 -22.68
C ILE A 323 -7.02 14.48 -22.81
N ARG A 324 -6.47 14.20 -24.00
CA ARG A 324 -5.58 13.07 -24.22
C ARG A 324 -4.14 13.47 -23.89
N VAL A 325 -3.58 12.91 -22.83
CA VAL A 325 -2.17 13.09 -22.48
C VAL A 325 -1.34 12.04 -23.21
N GLN A 326 -0.47 12.48 -24.12
CA GLN A 326 0.45 11.62 -24.85
C GLN A 326 1.87 11.90 -24.35
N THR A 327 2.49 10.91 -23.71
CA THR A 327 3.85 11.04 -23.16
C THR A 327 4.83 10.35 -24.11
N GLU A 328 5.60 11.11 -24.88
CA GLU A 328 6.72 10.56 -25.65
C GLU A 328 8.02 10.63 -24.84
N GLN A 329 8.77 9.52 -24.85
CA GLN A 329 10.09 9.41 -24.25
C GLN A 329 11.13 9.35 -25.37
N THR A 330 11.94 10.39 -25.51
CA THR A 330 13.07 10.40 -26.45
C THR A 330 14.36 10.15 -25.67
N GLN A 331 15.13 9.13 -26.06
CA GLN A 331 16.44 8.84 -25.50
C GLN A 331 17.50 9.07 -26.57
N GLU A 332 18.40 10.04 -26.34
CA GLU A 332 19.59 10.24 -27.17
C GLU A 332 20.70 9.31 -26.68
N VAL A 333 21.34 8.59 -27.61
CA VAL A 333 22.50 7.71 -27.33
C VAL A 333 23.72 8.33 -28.02
N GLU A 334 24.68 8.77 -27.22
CA GLU A 334 26.01 9.23 -27.66
C GLU A 334 26.91 8.00 -27.82
N VAL A 335 27.45 7.78 -29.03
CA VAL A 335 28.37 6.66 -29.32
C VAL A 335 29.77 7.24 -29.49
N ASP A 336 30.63 6.98 -28.50
CA ASP A 336 32.04 7.34 -28.55
C ASP A 336 32.90 6.13 -28.92
N ALA A 337 33.78 6.31 -29.90
CA ALA A 337 34.57 5.26 -30.53
C ALA A 337 36.00 5.21 -29.97
N ARG A 338 36.51 4.02 -29.62
CA ARG A 338 37.96 3.69 -29.66
C ARG A 338 38.27 2.19 -29.47
N SER A 339 38.52 1.54 -30.62
CA SER A 339 39.63 0.66 -31.04
C SER A 339 40.30 -0.41 -30.14
N ALA A 340 40.34 -1.62 -30.75
CA ALA A 340 41.38 -2.68 -30.76
C ALA A 340 41.52 -3.55 -29.47
N VAL A 341 41.62 -4.88 -29.49
CA VAL A 341 42.45 -5.80 -30.31
C VAL A 341 41.82 -7.22 -30.35
N THR A 342 42.08 -7.93 -31.46
CA THR A 342 41.84 -9.35 -31.80
C THR A 342 42.35 -10.41 -30.79
N PHE A 343 41.67 -11.56 -30.69
CA PHE A 343 42.19 -12.91 -30.99
C PHE A 343 41.10 -13.99 -30.87
N ASP A 344 41.43 -15.17 -31.41
CA ASP A 344 40.61 -16.12 -32.14
C ASP A 344 40.27 -17.40 -31.34
N SER A 345 39.40 -18.24 -31.93
CA SER A 345 39.29 -19.71 -31.79
C SER A 345 38.58 -20.39 -30.59
N ALA A 346 37.48 -21.08 -30.95
CA ALA A 346 37.06 -22.45 -30.63
C ALA A 346 37.63 -23.20 -29.41
N GLN A 347 36.76 -23.80 -28.57
CA GLN A 347 36.56 -25.26 -28.49
C GLN A 347 35.56 -25.68 -27.39
N ALA A 348 35.14 -26.94 -27.51
CA ALA A 348 34.07 -27.62 -26.80
C ALA A 348 34.45 -28.17 -25.41
N HIS A 349 33.39 -28.64 -24.72
CA HIS A 349 33.30 -29.83 -23.85
C HIS A 349 33.68 -29.79 -22.35
N GLN A 350 32.74 -30.38 -21.57
CA GLN A 350 32.90 -31.22 -20.35
C GLN A 350 33.31 -30.51 -19.05
N ASP A 351 32.86 -30.83 -17.83
CA ASP A 351 32.03 -31.92 -17.26
C ASP A 351 31.55 -31.52 -15.83
N PHE A 352 30.43 -32.13 -15.39
CA PHE A 352 29.89 -32.52 -14.05
C PHE A 352 30.51 -32.07 -12.68
N PRO A 353 29.92 -32.38 -11.48
CA PRO A 353 28.55 -32.73 -11.07
C PRO A 353 28.05 -31.95 -9.82
N GLY A 354 26.77 -32.11 -9.43
CA GLY A 354 26.44 -32.29 -8.00
C GLY A 354 25.32 -31.46 -7.37
N ARG A 355 24.25 -32.18 -7.02
CA ARG A 355 23.52 -32.12 -5.73
C ARG A 355 22.35 -31.13 -5.61
N SER A 356 21.14 -31.62 -5.89
CA SER A 356 19.93 -31.14 -5.21
C SER A 356 19.31 -32.30 -4.41
N ASN A 357 19.16 -32.04 -3.11
CA ASN A 357 18.51 -32.92 -2.16
C ASN A 357 17.00 -32.90 -2.40
N SER A 358 16.46 -34.11 -2.47
CA SER A 358 15.07 -34.52 -2.39
C SER A 358 14.39 -34.05 -1.10
N THR A 359 13.29 -33.30 -1.20
CA THR A 359 12.32 -33.11 -0.08
C THR A 359 10.88 -32.78 -0.52
N GLU A 360 10.41 -33.29 -1.68
CA GLU A 360 9.02 -33.10 -2.12
C GLU A 360 8.31 -34.38 -2.58
N ARG A 361 8.55 -35.52 -1.91
CA ARG A 361 7.82 -36.78 -2.17
C ARG A 361 7.20 -37.44 -0.94
N MET A 362 6.83 -36.67 0.08
CA MET A 362 6.21 -37.18 1.31
C MET A 362 4.99 -36.34 1.76
N ALA A 363 4.13 -35.91 0.82
CA ALA A 363 2.87 -35.23 1.17
C ALA A 363 1.63 -35.77 0.43
N SER A 364 1.79 -36.66 -0.56
CA SER A 364 0.66 -37.13 -1.39
C SER A 364 0.25 -38.59 -1.14
N LEU A 365 0.70 -39.21 -0.05
CA LEU A 365 0.40 -40.62 0.27
C LEU A 365 -0.21 -40.85 1.67
N LEU A 366 -0.72 -39.81 2.32
CA LEU A 366 -1.27 -39.90 3.69
C LEU A 366 -2.77 -39.58 3.83
N ILE A 367 -3.51 -39.42 2.71
CA ILE A 367 -4.96 -39.16 2.76
C ILE A 367 -5.81 -40.34 2.24
N TYR A 368 -5.19 -41.43 1.74
CA TYR A 368 -5.95 -42.57 1.17
C TYR A 368 -6.02 -43.84 2.05
N ARG A 369 -5.62 -43.80 3.31
CA ARG A 369 -5.87 -44.91 4.26
C ARG A 369 -6.15 -44.37 5.64
N ILE A 370 -7.42 -44.13 5.96
CA ILE A 370 -8.09 -44.44 7.24
C ILE A 370 -9.59 -44.31 6.95
N ASN A 371 -10.18 -45.38 6.46
CA ASN A 371 -11.59 -45.68 6.70
C ASN A 371 -11.76 -47.20 6.52
N GLN A 372 -12.46 -47.85 7.45
CA GLN A 372 -12.45 -49.29 7.78
C GLN A 372 -11.35 -49.64 8.79
N THR A 373 -11.65 -49.76 10.09
CA THR A 373 -12.26 -50.99 10.65
C THR A 373 -12.69 -50.81 12.13
N SER A 374 -13.95 -51.20 12.43
CA SER A 374 -14.44 -51.88 13.65
C SER A 374 -14.62 -51.09 15.00
N PRO A 375 -15.33 -51.62 16.03
CA PRO A 375 -16.65 -51.11 16.40
C PRO A 375 -16.83 -50.75 17.90
N SER A 376 -17.98 -50.12 18.21
CA SER A 376 -18.76 -50.15 19.46
C SER A 376 -18.05 -50.19 20.83
N LEU A 377 -18.24 -49.15 21.65
CA LEU A 377 -18.43 -49.31 23.11
C LEU A 377 -19.30 -48.17 23.67
N ARG A 378 -20.32 -48.54 24.46
CA ARG A 378 -21.30 -47.65 25.14
C ARG A 378 -20.95 -47.45 26.62
N PHE A 379 -21.62 -46.45 27.21
CA PHE A 379 -21.96 -46.17 28.63
C PHE A 379 -21.30 -44.91 29.25
N PRO A 380 -21.92 -44.22 30.25
CA PRO A 380 -23.19 -43.48 30.17
C PRO A 380 -23.24 -42.12 30.94
N VAL A 381 -24.31 -41.33 30.75
CA VAL A 381 -24.90 -40.21 31.58
C VAL A 381 -24.00 -38.96 31.84
N LEU A 382 -24.41 -37.69 31.78
CA LEU A 382 -25.58 -37.05 32.41
C LEU A 382 -25.81 -35.60 31.88
N PHE A 383 -27.08 -35.29 31.55
CA PHE A 383 -27.80 -33.99 31.46
C PHE A 383 -27.07 -32.68 31.03
N SER A 384 -27.54 -32.06 29.95
CA SER A 384 -28.44 -30.89 30.04
C SER A 384 -28.82 -30.35 28.65
N THR A 385 -30.04 -29.81 28.59
CA THR A 385 -30.80 -29.25 27.48
C THR A 385 -30.02 -28.44 26.45
N LEU A 386 -30.05 -28.87 25.18
CA LEU A 386 -29.73 -28.05 24.00
C LEU A 386 -30.95 -27.94 23.08
N PRO A 387 -31.18 -26.79 22.43
CA PRO A 387 -32.39 -26.53 21.66
C PRO A 387 -32.43 -27.41 20.40
N THR A 388 -33.64 -27.81 20.01
CA THR A 388 -33.96 -28.44 18.71
C THR A 388 -33.33 -27.64 17.56
N ILE A 389 -32.41 -28.31 16.85
CA ILE A 389 -31.85 -27.86 15.58
C ILE A 389 -33.01 -27.71 14.58
N PRO A 390 -33.23 -26.54 13.95
CA PRO A 390 -34.20 -26.43 12.88
C PRO A 390 -33.74 -27.30 11.71
N SER A 391 -34.68 -28.05 11.12
CA SER A 391 -34.46 -28.79 9.88
C SER A 391 -33.73 -27.93 8.84
N PRO A 392 -32.78 -28.49 8.06
CA PRO A 392 -32.07 -27.73 7.05
C PRO A 392 -33.08 -27.12 6.07
N SER A 393 -33.05 -25.79 5.95
CA SER A 393 -33.76 -25.06 4.90
C SER A 393 -33.41 -25.66 3.54
N PRO A 394 -34.35 -25.77 2.59
CA PRO A 394 -34.04 -26.24 1.25
C PRO A 394 -32.89 -25.41 0.71
N PHE A 395 -31.85 -26.07 0.20
CA PHE A 395 -30.69 -25.44 -0.42
C PHE A 395 -31.17 -24.30 -1.33
N THR A 396 -31.04 -23.06 -0.88
CA THR A 396 -31.36 -21.90 -1.69
C THR A 396 -30.35 -21.89 -2.83
N MET A 397 -30.77 -22.40 -4.00
CA MET A 397 -30.04 -22.19 -5.23
C MET A 397 -29.88 -20.68 -5.40
N SER A 398 -28.72 -20.26 -5.93
CA SER A 398 -28.51 -18.86 -6.27
C SER A 398 -29.66 -18.37 -7.15
N HIS A 399 -30.13 -17.15 -6.89
CA HIS A 399 -31.15 -16.49 -7.72
C HIS A 399 -30.65 -16.18 -9.13
N LEU A 400 -29.35 -16.37 -9.40
CA LEU A 400 -28.71 -16.15 -10.69
C LEU A 400 -28.74 -17.41 -11.57
N GLN A 401 -28.84 -17.20 -12.88
CA GLN A 401 -28.88 -18.28 -13.86
C GLN A 401 -27.47 -18.59 -14.36
N TYR A 402 -26.99 -19.79 -14.06
CA TYR A 402 -25.68 -20.28 -14.52
C TYR A 402 -25.84 -21.28 -15.65
N SER A 403 -25.06 -21.12 -16.72
CA SER A 403 -25.10 -21.98 -17.89
C SER A 403 -23.76 -22.66 -18.17
N LYS A 404 -23.85 -23.78 -18.88
CA LYS A 404 -22.73 -24.60 -19.34
C LYS A 404 -22.98 -25.03 -20.79
N TYR A 405 -21.90 -25.30 -21.51
CA TYR A 405 -21.94 -25.97 -22.81
C TYR A 405 -21.44 -27.41 -22.67
N GLU A 406 -21.70 -28.24 -23.68
CA GLU A 406 -21.33 -29.66 -23.71
C GLU A 406 -19.81 -29.90 -23.68
N GLY A 407 -19.36 -31.00 -23.10
CA GLY A 407 -17.95 -31.35 -22.98
C GLY A 407 -17.28 -30.58 -21.83
N TYR A 408 -16.31 -29.72 -22.15
CA TYR A 408 -15.52 -28.98 -21.17
C TYR A 408 -16.39 -28.21 -20.17
N GLY A 409 -17.50 -27.61 -20.61
CA GLY A 409 -18.41 -26.86 -19.74
C GLY A 409 -19.12 -27.73 -18.71
N GLU A 410 -19.45 -28.98 -19.04
CA GLU A 410 -20.07 -29.91 -18.10
C GLU A 410 -19.07 -30.47 -17.10
N ARG A 411 -17.88 -30.84 -17.58
CA ARG A 411 -16.78 -31.28 -16.73
C ARG A 411 -16.35 -30.18 -15.76
N ALA A 412 -16.20 -28.95 -16.24
CA ALA A 412 -15.89 -27.79 -15.40
C ALA A 412 -16.90 -27.64 -14.25
N LYS A 413 -18.19 -27.82 -14.52
CA LYS A 413 -19.24 -27.74 -13.50
C LYS A 413 -19.17 -28.91 -12.50
N ASN A 414 -19.00 -30.13 -13.00
CA ASN A 414 -19.12 -31.34 -12.19
C ASN A 414 -17.83 -31.66 -11.40
N GLU A 415 -16.66 -31.35 -11.95
CA GLU A 415 -15.36 -31.77 -11.41
C GLU A 415 -14.52 -30.59 -10.89
N ILE A 416 -14.63 -29.41 -11.52
CA ILE A 416 -13.82 -28.22 -11.19
C ILE A 416 -14.63 -27.16 -10.42
N HIS A 417 -15.94 -27.38 -10.29
CA HIS A 417 -16.86 -26.57 -9.49
C HIS A 417 -17.05 -25.11 -9.95
N TYR A 418 -17.06 -24.86 -11.27
CA TYR A 418 -17.42 -23.54 -11.81
C TYR A 418 -18.29 -23.64 -13.08
N SER A 419 -19.03 -22.57 -13.41
CA SER A 419 -19.91 -22.51 -14.60
C SER A 419 -19.30 -21.66 -15.70
N GLN A 420 -19.67 -21.92 -16.96
CA GLN A 420 -19.08 -21.21 -18.10
C GLN A 420 -19.64 -19.81 -18.29
N ALA A 421 -20.89 -19.57 -17.89
CA ALA A 421 -21.46 -18.25 -17.88
C ALA A 421 -22.48 -18.07 -16.75
N VAL A 422 -22.70 -16.81 -16.40
CA VAL A 422 -23.78 -16.36 -15.54
C VAL A 422 -24.56 -15.26 -16.24
N ARG A 423 -25.88 -15.30 -16.11
CA ARG A 423 -26.77 -14.25 -16.58
C ARG A 423 -27.44 -13.58 -15.39
N TYR A 424 -27.39 -12.26 -15.35
CA TYR A 424 -28.07 -11.43 -14.36
C TYR A 424 -28.66 -10.19 -15.03
N GLY A 425 -30.00 -10.14 -15.09
CA GLY A 425 -30.72 -9.13 -15.87
C GLY A 425 -30.34 -9.20 -17.36
N ASN A 426 -29.91 -8.05 -17.90
CA ASN A 426 -29.50 -7.88 -19.30
C ASN A 426 -27.99 -8.06 -19.51
N ILE A 427 -27.27 -8.59 -18.53
CA ILE A 427 -25.82 -8.83 -18.61
C ILE A 427 -25.53 -10.32 -18.60
N ILE A 428 -24.61 -10.74 -19.47
CA ILE A 428 -23.97 -12.05 -19.46
C ILE A 428 -22.49 -11.83 -19.16
N GLU A 429 -21.98 -12.51 -18.14
CA GLU A 429 -20.55 -12.63 -17.87
C GLU A 429 -20.14 -14.09 -18.07
N ILE A 430 -18.98 -14.29 -18.70
CA ILE A 430 -18.45 -15.63 -18.95
C ILE A 430 -17.15 -15.86 -18.20
N SER A 431 -16.90 -17.10 -17.83
CA SER A 431 -15.59 -17.55 -17.36
C SER A 431 -14.56 -17.43 -18.49
N GLY A 432 -13.27 -17.32 -18.14
CA GLY A 432 -12.19 -17.22 -19.11
C GLY A 432 -12.21 -18.38 -20.11
N GLN A 433 -12.18 -18.06 -21.40
CA GLN A 433 -12.15 -19.03 -22.49
C GLN A 433 -10.76 -19.06 -23.13
N GLY A 434 -10.16 -20.23 -23.17
CA GLY A 434 -8.90 -20.52 -23.84
C GLY A 434 -9.11 -21.24 -25.16
N GLY A 435 -8.01 -21.56 -25.84
CA GLY A 435 -8.05 -22.19 -27.17
C GLY A 435 -8.27 -23.70 -27.17
N TRP A 436 -8.93 -24.28 -26.17
CA TRP A 436 -9.23 -25.72 -26.15
C TRP A 436 -10.38 -26.07 -27.10
N ASP A 437 -10.32 -27.27 -27.67
CA ASP A 437 -11.49 -27.91 -28.26
C ASP A 437 -12.51 -28.25 -27.17
N ARG A 438 -13.80 -27.97 -27.39
CA ARG A 438 -14.83 -28.09 -26.35
C ARG A 438 -15.13 -29.53 -25.95
N LEU A 439 -14.80 -30.52 -26.79
CA LEU A 439 -15.11 -31.93 -26.54
C LEU A 439 -13.86 -32.74 -26.17
N THR A 440 -12.80 -32.59 -26.96
CA THR A 440 -11.54 -33.33 -26.79
C THR A 440 -10.55 -32.66 -25.85
N GLU A 441 -10.77 -31.36 -25.56
CA GLU A 441 -9.88 -30.52 -24.76
C GLU A 441 -8.47 -30.35 -25.32
N ALA A 442 -8.26 -30.79 -26.56
CA ALA A 442 -7.01 -30.60 -27.27
C ALA A 442 -6.77 -29.09 -27.49
N ILE A 443 -5.53 -28.66 -27.27
CA ILE A 443 -5.13 -27.27 -27.41
C ILE A 443 -4.16 -27.15 -28.60
N PRO A 444 -4.43 -26.29 -29.59
CA PRO A 444 -3.51 -26.05 -30.68
C PRO A 444 -2.15 -25.54 -30.17
N SER A 445 -1.07 -26.09 -30.70
CA SER A 445 0.31 -25.70 -30.34
C SER A 445 0.72 -24.34 -30.91
N SER A 446 0.08 -23.90 -32.00
CA SER A 446 0.32 -22.61 -32.65
C SER A 446 -0.58 -21.52 -32.07
N GLU A 447 -0.02 -20.33 -31.84
CA GLU A 447 -0.71 -19.21 -31.20
C GLU A 447 -1.95 -18.74 -31.99
N GLY A 448 -1.84 -18.59 -33.31
CA GLY A 448 -2.93 -18.11 -34.16
C GLY A 448 -4.20 -18.97 -34.05
N PRO A 449 -4.13 -20.29 -34.33
CA PRO A 449 -5.25 -21.21 -34.16
C PRO A 449 -5.78 -21.26 -32.73
N GLN A 450 -4.90 -21.16 -31.72
CA GLN A 450 -5.34 -21.13 -30.32
C GLN A 450 -6.14 -19.86 -29.99
N VAL A 451 -5.74 -18.70 -30.51
CA VAL A 451 -6.50 -17.44 -30.39
C VAL A 451 -7.84 -17.56 -31.13
N ASP A 452 -7.85 -18.12 -32.34
CA ASP A 452 -9.08 -18.29 -33.13
C ASP A 452 -10.09 -19.20 -32.40
N GLN A 453 -9.59 -20.28 -31.80
CA GLN A 453 -10.40 -21.19 -31.01
C GLN A 453 -10.91 -20.54 -29.72
N ALA A 454 -10.09 -19.71 -29.05
CA ALA A 454 -10.52 -18.97 -27.86
C ALA A 454 -11.67 -18.01 -28.19
N PHE A 455 -11.57 -17.27 -29.30
CA PHE A 455 -12.66 -16.40 -29.76
C PHE A 455 -13.92 -17.18 -30.13
N ALA A 456 -13.78 -18.35 -30.76
CA ALA A 456 -14.91 -19.23 -31.07
C ALA A 456 -15.58 -19.79 -29.79
N ASN A 457 -14.79 -20.08 -28.76
CA ASN A 457 -15.30 -20.52 -27.45
C ASN A 457 -16.07 -19.40 -26.74
N VAL A 458 -15.61 -18.15 -26.81
CA VAL A 458 -16.36 -16.98 -26.30
C VAL A 458 -17.72 -16.86 -27.00
N GLU A 459 -17.73 -16.88 -28.35
CA GLU A 459 -18.97 -16.80 -29.15
C GLU A 459 -19.96 -17.88 -28.72
N HIS A 460 -19.49 -19.13 -28.67
CA HIS A 460 -20.31 -20.28 -28.29
C HIS A 460 -20.86 -20.15 -26.87
N THR A 461 -20.03 -19.71 -25.92
CA THR A 461 -20.42 -19.58 -24.51
C THR A 461 -21.49 -18.51 -24.33
N LEU A 462 -21.35 -17.36 -24.99
CA LEU A 462 -22.35 -16.30 -24.99
C LEU A 462 -23.67 -16.76 -25.59
N GLN A 463 -23.63 -17.46 -26.73
CA GLN A 463 -24.83 -18.01 -27.37
C GLN A 463 -25.55 -19.02 -26.46
N LYS A 464 -24.81 -19.90 -25.80
CA LYS A 464 -25.38 -20.88 -24.84
C LYS A 464 -25.93 -20.24 -23.58
N ALA A 465 -25.47 -19.04 -23.22
CA ALA A 465 -26.02 -18.22 -22.15
C ALA A 465 -27.24 -17.37 -22.57
N GLY A 466 -27.69 -17.49 -23.83
CA GLY A 466 -28.84 -16.78 -24.37
C GLY A 466 -28.51 -15.41 -24.98
N GLY A 467 -27.24 -15.15 -25.32
CA GLY A 467 -26.81 -13.97 -26.08
C GLY A 467 -26.69 -14.22 -27.59
N LYS A 468 -26.39 -13.15 -28.33
CA LYS A 468 -26.13 -13.12 -29.78
C LYS A 468 -24.62 -13.18 -30.10
N GLY A 469 -23.79 -13.49 -29.11
CA GLY A 469 -22.34 -13.59 -29.27
C GLY A 469 -21.59 -12.26 -29.17
N TRP A 470 -20.49 -12.15 -29.90
CA TRP A 470 -19.54 -11.03 -29.86
C TRP A 470 -20.16 -9.67 -30.21
N SER A 471 -21.25 -9.65 -31.00
CA SER A 471 -22.00 -8.42 -31.33
C SER A 471 -22.51 -7.64 -30.10
N GLN A 472 -22.66 -8.32 -28.96
CA GLN A 472 -23.16 -7.74 -27.71
C GLN A 472 -22.05 -7.48 -26.67
N VAL A 473 -20.80 -7.80 -26.99
CA VAL A 473 -19.68 -7.69 -26.05
C VAL A 473 -19.27 -6.23 -25.89
N TYR A 474 -19.27 -5.71 -24.67
CA TYR A 474 -18.83 -4.33 -24.41
C TYR A 474 -17.47 -4.28 -23.70
N LYS A 475 -17.06 -5.36 -23.02
CA LYS A 475 -15.83 -5.42 -22.21
C LYS A 475 -15.09 -6.74 -22.43
N ILE A 476 -13.78 -6.62 -22.63
CA ILE A 476 -12.86 -7.73 -22.89
C ILE A 476 -11.65 -7.64 -21.95
N ARG A 477 -11.24 -8.79 -21.41
CA ARG A 477 -9.96 -8.96 -20.74
C ARG A 477 -9.23 -10.17 -21.32
N CYS A 478 -8.02 -9.94 -21.82
CA CYS A 478 -7.17 -11.00 -22.36
C CYS A 478 -5.97 -11.21 -21.42
N TYR A 479 -5.71 -12.45 -21.06
CA TYR A 479 -4.50 -12.88 -20.36
C TYR A 479 -3.61 -13.65 -21.33
N VAL A 480 -2.35 -13.26 -21.45
CA VAL A 480 -1.42 -13.83 -22.45
C VAL A 480 -0.12 -14.29 -21.81
N VAL A 481 0.36 -15.49 -22.16
CA VAL A 481 1.64 -16.05 -21.71
C VAL A 481 2.64 -15.90 -22.86
N LYS A 482 3.73 -15.15 -22.61
CA LYS A 482 4.84 -14.98 -23.57
C LYS A 482 4.41 -14.61 -24.99
N MET A 483 3.47 -13.67 -25.15
CA MET A 483 3.16 -13.16 -26.48
C MET A 483 3.92 -11.87 -26.75
N ASP A 484 4.68 -11.82 -27.86
CA ASP A 484 5.05 -10.57 -28.52
C ASP A 484 3.81 -10.03 -29.27
N THR A 485 2.79 -9.67 -28.49
CA THR A 485 1.37 -9.60 -28.94
C THR A 485 1.11 -8.46 -29.92
N LEU A 486 2.01 -7.46 -29.94
CA LEU A 486 1.97 -6.35 -30.89
C LEU A 486 2.42 -6.76 -32.30
N GLU A 487 3.22 -7.83 -32.45
CA GLU A 487 3.67 -8.31 -33.76
C GLU A 487 2.74 -9.36 -34.37
N SER A 488 2.11 -10.23 -33.56
CA SER A 488 1.33 -11.36 -34.10
C SER A 488 -0.06 -11.02 -34.62
N GLY A 489 -0.64 -9.87 -34.24
CA GLY A 489 -1.88 -9.33 -34.82
C GLY A 489 -3.16 -10.19 -34.69
N HIS A 490 -3.08 -11.39 -34.10
CA HIS A 490 -4.17 -12.36 -34.08
C HIS A 490 -5.38 -11.89 -33.27
N ILE A 491 -5.16 -11.25 -32.12
CA ILE A 491 -6.23 -10.68 -31.30
C ILE A 491 -6.94 -9.57 -32.08
N VAL A 492 -6.20 -8.64 -32.68
CA VAL A 492 -6.76 -7.53 -33.46
C VAL A 492 -7.54 -8.06 -34.67
N ARG A 493 -7.02 -9.08 -35.38
CA ARG A 493 -7.73 -9.73 -36.49
C ARG A 493 -9.07 -10.29 -36.04
N ASN A 494 -9.12 -11.01 -34.93
CA ASN A 494 -10.37 -11.59 -34.44
C ASN A 494 -11.34 -10.53 -33.92
N LEU A 495 -10.86 -9.49 -33.23
CA LEU A 495 -11.71 -8.37 -32.81
C LEU A 495 -12.37 -7.70 -34.01
N ARG A 496 -11.63 -7.43 -35.10
CA ARG A 496 -12.21 -6.87 -36.33
C ARG A 496 -13.21 -7.80 -37.00
N LYS A 497 -12.99 -9.12 -36.93
CA LYS A 497 -13.88 -10.14 -37.49
C LYS A 497 -15.19 -10.27 -36.72
N TYR A 498 -15.10 -10.35 -35.40
CA TYR A 498 -16.23 -10.65 -34.51
C TYR A 498 -16.99 -9.40 -34.02
N CYS A 499 -16.32 -8.24 -34.00
CA CYS A 499 -16.88 -6.95 -33.63
C CYS A 499 -16.70 -5.95 -34.80
N PRO A 500 -17.31 -6.18 -35.99
CA PRO A 500 -17.17 -5.27 -37.12
C PRO A 500 -17.84 -3.91 -36.85
N ASP A 501 -18.94 -3.91 -36.09
CA ASP A 501 -19.80 -2.74 -35.93
C ASP A 501 -19.56 -1.95 -34.63
N HIS A 502 -18.63 -2.38 -33.77
CA HIS A 502 -18.30 -1.70 -32.51
C HIS A 502 -16.89 -2.05 -32.02
N GLN A 503 -16.37 -1.26 -31.07
CA GLN A 503 -15.07 -1.50 -30.44
C GLN A 503 -15.25 -1.65 -28.92
N PRO A 504 -15.19 -2.88 -28.38
CA PRO A 504 -15.29 -3.11 -26.95
C PRO A 504 -14.14 -2.47 -26.18
N ILE A 505 -14.36 -2.11 -24.91
CA ILE A 505 -13.24 -1.78 -24.03
C ILE A 505 -12.39 -3.04 -23.83
N CYS A 506 -11.07 -2.92 -23.98
CA CYS A 506 -10.18 -4.07 -23.97
C CYS A 506 -8.99 -3.83 -23.03
N THR A 507 -8.69 -4.81 -22.20
CA THR A 507 -7.48 -4.85 -21.37
C THR A 507 -6.70 -6.12 -21.70
N VAL A 508 -5.41 -5.98 -22.02
CA VAL A 508 -4.52 -7.11 -22.26
C VAL A 508 -3.46 -7.15 -21.17
N VAL A 509 -3.27 -8.30 -20.54
CA VAL A 509 -2.34 -8.49 -19.42
C VAL A 509 -1.40 -9.67 -19.72
N GLY A 510 -0.10 -9.42 -19.69
CA GLY A 510 0.90 -10.48 -19.68
C GLY A 510 0.91 -11.20 -18.34
N VAL A 511 0.80 -12.53 -18.35
CA VAL A 511 0.83 -13.40 -17.17
C VAL A 511 1.95 -14.43 -17.28
N GLU A 512 2.43 -14.91 -16.14
CA GLU A 512 3.52 -15.90 -16.09
C GLU A 512 3.09 -17.28 -16.62
N SER A 513 1.85 -17.69 -16.29
CA SER A 513 1.26 -18.96 -16.71
C SER A 513 -0.28 -18.89 -16.67
N LEU A 514 -0.93 -19.85 -17.33
CA LEU A 514 -2.38 -20.10 -17.34
C LEU A 514 -2.66 -21.51 -16.77
N ALA A 515 -3.94 -21.87 -16.61
CA ALA A 515 -4.36 -23.10 -15.92
C ALA A 515 -3.78 -24.39 -16.52
N LEU A 516 -3.64 -24.45 -17.84
CA LEU A 516 -2.98 -25.56 -18.55
C LEU A 516 -1.66 -25.06 -19.15
N LYS A 517 -0.63 -25.89 -19.09
CA LYS A 517 0.74 -25.55 -19.49
C LYS A 517 0.83 -25.14 -20.97
N GLU A 518 -0.07 -25.67 -21.80
CA GLU A 518 -0.16 -25.46 -23.24
C GLU A 518 -0.95 -24.18 -23.59
N MET A 519 -1.69 -23.60 -22.65
CA MET A 519 -2.42 -22.36 -22.88
C MET A 519 -1.48 -21.17 -23.08
N ARG A 520 -1.75 -20.35 -24.10
CA ARG A 520 -1.07 -19.06 -24.32
C ARG A 520 -2.00 -17.87 -24.22
N ILE A 521 -3.31 -18.08 -24.31
CA ILE A 521 -4.32 -17.04 -24.21
C ILE A 521 -5.54 -17.53 -23.43
N GLU A 522 -6.12 -16.63 -22.64
CA GLU A 522 -7.41 -16.78 -22.00
C GLU A 522 -8.19 -15.46 -22.10
N ILE A 523 -9.46 -15.54 -22.49
CA ILE A 523 -10.31 -14.38 -22.79
C ILE A 523 -11.56 -14.40 -21.92
N GLU A 524 -11.74 -13.35 -21.11
CA GLU A 524 -12.94 -13.08 -20.33
C GLU A 524 -13.71 -11.92 -20.98
N VAL A 525 -15.04 -12.04 -21.08
CA VAL A 525 -15.87 -10.96 -21.62
C VAL A 525 -17.14 -10.74 -20.81
N ALA A 526 -17.67 -9.52 -20.91
CA ALA A 526 -19.04 -9.19 -20.51
C ALA A 526 -19.83 -8.69 -21.73
N ALA A 527 -21.06 -9.19 -21.87
CA ALA A 527 -21.98 -8.82 -22.93
C ALA A 527 -23.26 -8.20 -22.36
N HIS A 528 -23.82 -7.23 -23.07
CA HIS A 528 -25.08 -6.59 -22.74
C HIS A 528 -26.13 -6.95 -23.80
N LEU A 529 -27.25 -7.54 -23.36
CA LEU A 529 -28.26 -8.11 -24.25
C LEU A 529 -29.07 -7.04 -25.03
N GLY A 530 -29.04 -5.79 -24.57
CA GLY A 530 -29.92 -4.73 -25.05
C GLY A 530 -31.24 -4.72 -24.26
N GLU A 531 -32.10 -3.75 -24.57
CA GLU A 531 -33.51 -3.77 -24.15
C GLU A 531 -34.34 -4.68 -25.07
#